data_AF-A0A961AIC3-F1
#
_entry.id   AF-A0A961AIC3-F1
#
_cell.length_a   1.000
_cell.length_b   1.000
_cell.length_c   1.000
_cell.angle_alpha   90.00
_cell.angle_beta   90.00
_cell.angle_gamma   90.00
#
_symmetry.space_group_name_H-M   'P 1'
#
loop_
_entity.id
_entity.type
_entity.pdbx_description
1 polymer ?
#
loop_
_entity_poly.entity_id
_entity_poly.type
_entity_poly.pdbx_seq_one_letter_code
_entity_poly.pdbx_strand_id
1 'polypeptide(L)' 'HPTDELMGLFEGCPLGQTLSEDPADWPRITLFLGAIWDEVMGDARAYREEVRVTLLHELGHYLGLDEDQVAALGLA' A
#
# COMPACT_ATOMS: atom_id res chain seq x y z
N HIS A 1 -13.21 2.20 -2.92
CA HIS A 1 -12.46 2.37 -4.18
C HIS A 1 -11.97 1.01 -4.64
N PRO A 2 -12.61 0.38 -5.65
CA PRO A 2 -11.95 -0.72 -6.34
C PRO A 2 -12.20 -0.62 -7.85
N THR A 3 -11.38 0.12 -8.58
CA THR A 3 -11.36 0.08 -10.06
C THR A 3 -10.04 0.50 -10.70
N ASP A 4 -9.12 1.13 -9.98
CA ASP A 4 -7.72 1.17 -10.42
C ASP A 4 -7.05 -0.09 -9.90
N GLU A 5 -6.29 -0.77 -10.76
CA GLU A 5 -5.67 -2.06 -10.45
C GLU A 5 -4.97 -2.00 -9.10
N LEU A 6 -5.50 -2.72 -8.11
CA LEU A 6 -5.02 -2.68 -6.73
C LEU A 6 -3.56 -3.13 -6.73
N MET A 7 -2.61 -2.20 -6.68
CA MET A 7 -1.17 -2.48 -6.66
C MET A 7 -0.68 -2.83 -5.24
N GLY A 8 -1.35 -2.28 -4.23
CA GLY A 8 -1.13 -2.51 -2.81
C GLY A 8 -2.44 -2.63 -2.05
N LEU A 9 -2.40 -3.27 -0.89
CA LEU A 9 -3.52 -3.31 0.04
C LEU A 9 -3.03 -3.39 1.48
N PHE A 10 -3.41 -2.39 2.28
CA PHE A 10 -3.38 -2.45 3.73
C PHE A 10 -4.68 -3.06 4.28
N GLU A 11 -4.54 -4.09 5.12
CA GLU A 11 -5.63 -4.73 5.86
C GLU A 11 -5.34 -4.72 7.35
N GLY A 12 -6.38 -4.63 8.18
CA GLY A 12 -6.28 -4.66 9.64
C GLY A 12 -6.30 -3.27 10.28
N CYS A 13 -5.95 -3.22 11.57
CA CYS A 13 -6.00 -1.98 12.35
C CYS A 13 -4.74 -1.12 12.16
N PRO A 14 -4.87 0.21 11.97
CA PRO A 14 -3.76 1.14 11.99
C PRO A 14 -2.97 1.10 13.31
N LEU A 15 -1.72 1.54 13.25
CA LEU A 15 -0.81 1.71 14.38
C LEU A 15 -1.45 2.56 15.48
N GLY A 16 -1.27 2.13 16.72
CA GLY A 16 -1.80 2.84 17.90
C GLY A 16 -3.22 2.42 18.28
N GLN A 17 -3.87 1.55 17.51
CA GLN A 17 -5.06 0.83 17.94
C GLN A 17 -4.69 -0.47 18.67
N THR A 18 -5.59 -0.96 19.52
CA THR A 18 -5.41 -2.23 20.22
C THR A 18 -5.36 -3.36 19.19
N LEU A 19 -4.27 -4.15 19.21
CA LEU A 19 -4.15 -5.33 18.37
C LEU A 19 -5.26 -6.34 18.71
N SER A 20 -5.91 -6.87 17.69
CA SER A 20 -6.89 -7.95 17.84
C SER A 20 -6.22 -9.21 18.41
N GLU A 21 -6.98 -9.96 19.20
CA GLU A 21 -6.58 -11.31 19.64
C GLU A 21 -6.62 -12.31 18.48
N ASP A 22 -7.36 -12.01 17.41
CA ASP A 22 -7.36 -12.80 16.18
C ASP A 22 -6.19 -12.38 15.27
N PRO A 23 -5.23 -13.28 14.96
CA PRO A 23 -4.15 -13.01 14.02
C PRO A 23 -4.62 -12.66 12.59
N ALA A 24 -5.86 -12.97 12.23
CA ALA A 24 -6.44 -12.59 10.94
C ALA A 24 -6.57 -11.06 10.80
N ASP A 25 -6.84 -10.36 11.90
CA ASP A 25 -7.03 -8.91 11.93
C ASP A 25 -5.71 -8.14 12.11
N TRP A 26 -4.59 -8.85 12.20
CA TRP A 26 -3.28 -8.20 12.33
C TRP A 26 -2.97 -7.38 11.08
N PRO A 27 -2.36 -6.19 11.27
CA PRO A 27 -2.03 -5.32 10.15
C PRO A 27 -1.14 -6.03 9.13
N ARG A 28 -1.57 -6.00 7.86
CA ARG A 28 -0.89 -6.65 6.75
C ARG A 28 -0.84 -5.70 5.57
N ILE A 29 0.32 -5.66 4.90
CA ILE A 29 0.46 -4.99 3.60
C ILE A 29 0.70 -6.09 2.57
N THR A 30 -0.19 -6.14 1.58
CA THR A 30 -0.09 -7.03 0.42
C THR A 30 0.33 -6.20 -0.79
N LEU A 31 1.36 -6.64 -1.52
CA LEU A 31 1.79 -6.01 -2.78
C LEU A 31 1.50 -6.94 -3.95
N PHE A 32 0.81 -6.43 -4.96
CA PHE A 32 0.48 -7.16 -6.18
C PHE A 32 1.55 -6.91 -7.23
N LEU A 33 2.70 -7.55 -7.04
CA LEU A 33 3.89 -7.35 -7.87
C LEU A 33 3.66 -7.56 -9.38
N GLY A 34 2.75 -8.46 -9.77
CA GLY A 34 2.36 -8.65 -11.17
C GLY A 34 1.65 -7.43 -11.75
N ALA A 35 0.69 -6.87 -11.01
CA ALA A 35 -0.02 -5.65 -11.42
C ALA A 35 0.95 -4.47 -11.55
N ILE A 36 1.84 -4.30 -10.57
CA ILE A 36 2.87 -3.24 -10.61
C ILE A 36 3.80 -3.40 -11.83
N TRP A 37 4.17 -4.65 -12.17
CA TRP A 37 5.01 -4.92 -13.34
C TRP A 37 4.31 -4.60 -14.66
N ASP A 38 3.02 -4.92 -14.75
CA ASP A 38 2.21 -4.67 -15.94
C ASP A 38 1.93 -3.17 -16.11
N GLU A 39 1.63 -2.44 -15.02
CA GLU A 39 1.42 -0.98 -15.01
C GLU A 39 2.62 -0.22 -15.57
N VAL A 40 3.83 -0.57 -15.13
CA VAL A 40 5.06 0.06 -15.62
C VAL A 40 5.58 -0.52 -16.94
N MET A 41 4.76 -1.33 -17.63
CA MET A 41 5.07 -1.96 -18.92
C MET A 41 6.42 -2.70 -18.94
N GLY A 42 6.78 -3.32 -17.82
CA GLY A 42 8.02 -4.08 -17.65
C GLY A 42 9.31 -3.25 -17.60
N ASP A 43 9.24 -1.93 -17.36
CA ASP A 43 10.44 -1.14 -17.06
C ASP A 43 10.96 -1.47 -15.65
N ALA A 44 12.12 -2.11 -15.57
CA ALA A 44 12.71 -2.57 -14.32
C ALA A 44 13.17 -1.44 -13.38
N ARG A 45 13.37 -0.21 -13.87
CA ARG A 45 13.67 0.96 -13.02
C ARG A 45 12.37 1.51 -12.46
N ALA A 46 11.38 1.75 -13.33
CA ALA A 46 10.06 2.23 -12.90
C ALA A 46 9.41 1.25 -11.92
N TYR A 47 9.51 -0.04 -12.17
CA TYR A 47 9.01 -1.10 -11.28
C TYR A 47 9.52 -0.98 -9.84
N ARG A 48 10.81 -0.70 -9.65
CA ARG A 48 11.38 -0.55 -8.30
C ARG A 48 10.85 0.70 -7.60
N GLU A 49 10.66 1.77 -8.37
CA GLU A 49 10.09 3.01 -7.84
C GLU A 49 8.62 2.78 -7.46
N GLU A 50 7.86 2.13 -8.32
CA GLU A 50 6.43 1.87 -8.11
C GLU A 50 6.18 0.95 -6.92
N VAL A 51 6.96 -0.13 -6.79
CA VAL A 51 6.95 -1.00 -5.60
C VAL A 51 7.24 -0.19 -4.33
N ARG A 52 8.19 0.75 -4.39
CA ARG A 52 8.54 1.60 -3.25
C ARG A 52 7.40 2.57 -2.92
N VAL A 53 6.83 3.24 -3.92
CA VAL A 53 5.72 4.19 -3.76
C VAL A 53 4.51 3.48 -3.18
N THR A 54 4.08 2.37 -3.78
CA THR A 54 2.96 1.56 -3.31
C THR A 54 3.17 1.07 -1.87
N LEU A 55 4.36 0.56 -1.53
CA LEU A 55 4.63 0.12 -0.16
C LEU A 55 4.55 1.26 0.85
N LEU A 56 5.09 2.44 0.51
CA LEU A 56 5.08 3.60 1.39
C LEU A 56 3.67 4.20 1.52
N HIS A 57 2.85 4.10 0.47
CA HIS A 57 1.44 4.46 0.50
C HIS A 57 0.69 3.63 1.53
N GLU A 58 0.73 2.29 1.40
CA GLU A 58 0.06 1.38 2.34
C GLU A 58 0.62 1.47 3.76
N LEU A 59 1.92 1.72 3.90
CA LEU A 59 2.53 2.01 5.20
C LEU A 59 1.99 3.31 5.80
N GLY A 60 1.70 4.32 4.97
CA GLY A 60 1.03 5.55 5.38
C GLY A 60 -0.33 5.27 6.01
N HIS A 61 -1.16 4.43 5.38
CA HIS A 61 -2.44 4.00 5.96
C HIS A 61 -2.28 3.23 7.26
N TYR A 62 -1.29 2.33 7.33
CA TYR A 62 -0.95 1.68 8.59
C TYR A 62 -0.58 2.70 9.67
N LEU A 63 0.11 3.78 9.33
CA LEU A 63 0.44 4.86 10.26
C LEU A 63 -0.74 5.79 10.59
N GLY A 64 -1.92 5.55 9.99
CA GLY A 64 -3.13 6.33 10.19
C GLY A 64 -3.22 7.58 9.31
N LEU A 65 -2.44 7.65 8.22
CA LEU A 65 -2.55 8.72 7.23
C LEU A 65 -3.73 8.45 6.28
N ASP A 66 -4.47 9.51 5.94
CA ASP A 66 -5.47 9.47 4.88
C ASP A 66 -4.85 9.68 3.50
N GLU A 67 -5.67 9.53 2.46
CA GLU A 67 -5.29 9.68 1.05
C GLU A 67 -4.62 11.02 0.74
N ASP A 68 -5.16 12.12 1.27
CA ASP A 68 -4.65 13.47 1.02
C ASP A 68 -3.26 13.65 1.65
N GLN A 69 -3.05 13.09 2.84
CA GLN A 69 -1.76 13.13 3.53
C GLN A 69 -0.70 12.29 2.82
N VAL A 70 -1.06 11.10 2.32
CA VAL A 70 -0.16 10.25 1.55
C VAL A 70 0.18 10.91 0.20
N ALA A 71 -0.81 11.50 -0.47
CA ALA A 71 -0.60 12.26 -1.70
C ALA A 71 0.35 13.46 -1.50
N ALA A 72 0.23 14.18 -0.38
CA ALA A 72 1.10 15.30 -0.06
C ALA A 72 2.58 14.89 0.12
N LEU A 73 2.86 13.60 0.39
CA LEU A 73 4.21 13.04 0.46
C LEU A 73 4.76 12.58 -0.91
N GLY A 74 3.96 12.72 -1.98
CA GLY A 74 4.32 12.25 -3.32
C GLY A 74 4.17 10.74 -3.47
N LEU A 75 3.20 10.15 -2.77
CA LEU A 75 2.94 8.71 -2.76
C LEU A 75 1.57 8.34 -3.37
N ALA A 76 0.96 9.26 -4.12
CA ALA A 76 -0.31 9.05 -4.82
C ALA A 76 -0.09 8.61 -6.27
#